data_AF-E8NHK8-F1
#
_entry.id   AF-E8NHK8-F1
#
_cell.length_a   1.000
_cell.length_b   1.000
_cell.length_c   1.000
_cell.angle_alpha   90.00
_cell.angle_beta   90.00
_cell.angle_gamma   90.00
#
_symmetry.space_group_name_H-M   'P 1'
#
loop_
_entity.id
_entity.type
_entity.pdbx_description
1 polymer ?
#
loop_
_entity_poly.entity_id
_entity_poly.type
_entity_poly.pdbx_seq_one_letter_code
_entity_poly.pdbx_strand_id
1 'polypeptide(L)'
;MVRQFVIPRVKLLKIRNPWGSGGEWTGAWGKNSTGWQKHSLVRRSCKPSKVSDGTFWMEWRDAVQFFEGGGVCMVKKAWYQYRFPGQFIGIIPSVVLKIELRKKQKLLFTLSQKDRRLQNPDDPDQLYKGLLISVTGHNAQKGTQQIVALSTDNPEVHPPEKYEYIVARDVGLELELDPTKGPFYVIPRIMTTNQNGPKDFTLGMLAPNKSTARGLRVSFVHLPDTCPTLRNVVSFPMNGEAATHVRFQYKKRGGAPRVKAGITVFDATHVTETYLHPQ
;
A
#
# COMPACT_ATOMS: atom_id res chain seq x y z
N MET A 1 -11.72 17.28 -0.39
CA MET A 1 -12.26 17.37 0.99
C MET A 1 -13.65 16.75 0.99
N VAL A 2 -14.05 16.01 2.03
CA VAL A 2 -15.40 15.42 2.12
C VAL A 2 -16.12 15.98 3.36
N ARG A 3 -17.41 16.29 3.22
CA ARG A 3 -18.27 16.72 4.32
C ARG A 3 -19.62 15.99 4.24
N GLN A 4 -20.13 15.58 5.39
CA GLN A 4 -21.45 14.95 5.49
C GLN A 4 -22.33 15.79 6.42
N PHE A 5 -23.58 15.99 6.01
CA PHE A 5 -24.58 16.76 6.73
C PHE A 5 -25.81 15.89 6.95
N VAL A 6 -26.46 16.06 8.11
CA VAL A 6 -27.72 15.37 8.44
C VAL A 6 -28.90 16.14 7.87
N ILE A 7 -28.86 17.48 7.95
CA ILE A 7 -29.88 18.38 7.41
C ILE A 7 -29.19 19.48 6.59
N PRO A 8 -29.42 19.52 5.26
CA PRO A 8 -30.03 18.47 4.46
C PRO A 8 -29.15 17.21 4.49
N ARG A 9 -29.73 16.03 4.23
CA ARG A 9 -28.99 14.78 4.19
C ARG A 9 -28.15 14.70 2.92
N VAL A 10 -26.96 15.30 2.94
CA VAL A 10 -26.06 15.39 1.77
C VAL A 10 -24.62 15.06 2.14
N LYS A 11 -23.89 14.44 1.22
CA LYS A 11 -22.44 14.23 1.29
C LYS A 11 -21.80 15.03 0.16
N LEU A 12 -20.97 16.01 0.51
CA LEU A 12 -20.35 16.94 -0.44
C LEU A 12 -18.85 16.71 -0.55
N LEU A 13 -18.34 16.78 -1.77
CA LEU A 13 -16.93 16.68 -2.10
C LEU A 13 -16.44 17.99 -2.68
N LYS A 14 -15.35 18.51 -2.11
CA LYS A 14 -14.58 19.60 -2.73
C LYS A 14 -13.57 19.00 -3.70
N ILE A 15 -13.71 19.36 -4.97
CA ILE A 15 -12.91 18.91 -6.10
C ILE A 15 -12.16 20.12 -6.67
N ARG A 16 -10.97 19.90 -7.25
CA ARG A 16 -10.19 20.92 -7.96
C ARG A 16 -9.90 20.45 -9.37
N ASN A 17 -10.32 21.24 -10.35
CA ASN A 17 -9.85 21.13 -11.72
C ASN A 17 -8.38 21.59 -11.80
N PRO A 18 -7.43 20.73 -12.21
CA PRO A 18 -6.02 21.08 -12.27
C PRO A 18 -5.67 22.13 -13.34
N TRP A 19 -6.49 22.30 -14.39
CA TRP A 19 -6.23 23.27 -15.46
C TRP A 19 -6.48 24.73 -15.02
N GLY A 20 -7.29 24.95 -13.97
CA GLY A 20 -7.60 26.29 -13.45
C GLY A 20 -8.45 27.19 -14.37
N SER A 21 -8.49 26.91 -15.68
CA SER A 21 -9.15 27.73 -16.72
C SER A 21 -10.35 27.04 -17.40
N GLY A 22 -10.93 26.02 -16.78
CA GLY A 22 -12.12 25.32 -17.30
C GLY A 22 -13.43 25.75 -16.63
N GLY A 23 -14.57 25.38 -17.22
CA GLY A 23 -15.88 25.56 -16.61
C GLY A 23 -15.97 24.85 -15.26
N GLU A 24 -16.53 25.53 -14.25
CA GLU A 24 -16.79 24.95 -12.94
C GLU A 24 -18.11 24.16 -12.95
N TRP A 25 -18.26 23.26 -11.98
CA TRP A 25 -19.49 22.48 -11.80
C TRP A 25 -20.72 23.38 -11.67
N THR A 26 -21.69 23.19 -12.58
CA THR A 26 -22.93 23.97 -12.67
C THR A 26 -24.14 23.30 -12.01
N GLY A 27 -24.01 22.03 -11.58
CA GLY A 27 -25.09 21.29 -10.94
C GLY A 27 -25.28 21.61 -9.45
N ALA A 28 -25.89 20.67 -8.72
CA ALA A 28 -26.19 20.84 -7.30
C ALA A 28 -24.93 21.17 -6.49
N TRP A 29 -25.03 22.18 -5.63
CA TRP A 29 -23.90 22.71 -4.84
C TRP A 29 -22.74 23.29 -5.67
N GLY A 30 -22.94 23.51 -6.98
CA GLY A 30 -22.11 24.39 -7.79
C GLY A 30 -22.12 25.83 -7.28
N LYS A 31 -21.24 26.67 -7.80
CA LYS A 31 -21.01 28.05 -7.33
C LYS A 31 -22.29 28.89 -7.15
N ASN A 32 -23.18 28.81 -8.14
CA ASN A 32 -24.43 29.58 -8.19
C ASN A 32 -25.66 28.80 -7.70
N SER A 33 -25.46 27.63 -7.07
CA SER A 33 -26.55 26.79 -6.59
C SER A 33 -27.38 27.49 -5.50
N THR A 34 -28.70 27.47 -5.65
CA THR A 34 -29.65 27.95 -4.63
C THR A 34 -29.57 27.16 -3.33
N GLY A 35 -29.01 25.94 -3.36
CA GLY A 35 -28.75 25.13 -2.17
C GLY A 35 -27.87 25.83 -1.13
N TRP A 36 -26.94 26.68 -1.57
CA TRP A 36 -26.11 27.47 -0.65
C TRP A 36 -26.89 28.54 0.12
N GLN A 37 -27.94 29.10 -0.49
CA GLN A 37 -28.80 30.10 0.13
C GLN A 37 -29.78 29.43 1.11
N LYS A 38 -30.35 28.29 0.71
CA LYS A 38 -31.29 27.50 1.53
C LYS A 38 -30.65 26.89 2.78
N HIS A 39 -29.34 26.62 2.76
CA HIS A 39 -28.64 25.92 3.84
C HIS A 39 -27.38 26.66 4.30
N SER A 40 -27.57 27.70 5.10
CA SER A 40 -26.50 28.58 5.60
C SER A 40 -25.41 27.84 6.39
N LEU A 41 -25.76 26.83 7.19
CA LEU A 41 -24.80 25.99 7.92
C LEU A 41 -23.89 25.18 6.99
N VAL A 42 -24.47 24.63 5.91
CA VAL A 42 -23.71 23.89 4.89
C VAL A 42 -22.75 24.85 4.19
N ARG A 43 -23.22 26.04 3.79
CA ARG A 43 -22.39 27.08 3.18
C ARG A 43 -21.25 27.51 4.08
N ARG A 44 -21.52 27.75 5.38
CA ARG A 44 -20.50 28.16 6.37
C ARG A 44 -19.43 27.09 6.55
N SER A 45 -19.82 25.81 6.54
CA SER A 45 -18.90 24.68 6.66
C SER A 45 -18.06 24.47 5.38
N CYS A 46 -18.71 24.48 4.21
CA CYS A 46 -18.06 24.23 2.93
C CYS A 46 -17.22 25.40 2.42
N LYS A 47 -17.58 26.65 2.75
CA LYS A 47 -16.93 27.87 2.26
C LYS A 47 -16.67 27.80 0.74
N PRO A 48 -17.73 27.68 -0.10
CA PRO A 48 -17.56 27.63 -1.55
C PRO A 48 -16.83 28.89 -2.05
N SER A 49 -15.97 28.73 -3.05
CA SER A 49 -15.21 29.86 -3.60
C SER A 49 -16.15 30.85 -4.29
N LYS A 50 -15.88 32.14 -4.12
CA LYS A 50 -16.61 33.21 -4.82
C LYS A 50 -16.00 33.52 -6.18
N VAL A 51 -14.74 33.13 -6.40
CA VAL A 51 -14.00 33.33 -7.64
C VAL A 51 -13.87 32.00 -8.38
N SER A 52 -13.63 32.06 -9.68
CA SER A 52 -13.36 30.86 -10.47
C SER A 52 -11.91 30.44 -10.24
N ASP A 53 -11.66 29.63 -9.20
CA ASP A 53 -10.31 29.14 -8.85
C ASP A 53 -10.10 27.67 -9.26
N GLY A 54 -11.08 27.13 -10.01
CA GLY A 54 -11.12 25.74 -10.43
C GLY A 54 -11.53 24.80 -9.30
N THR A 55 -11.91 25.29 -8.11
CA THR A 55 -12.44 24.46 -7.03
C THR A 55 -13.96 24.56 -6.92
N PHE A 56 -14.61 23.41 -6.85
CA PHE A 56 -16.06 23.33 -6.74
C PHE A 56 -16.48 22.26 -5.77
N TRP A 57 -17.73 22.36 -5.30
CA TRP A 57 -18.37 21.35 -4.47
C TRP A 57 -19.38 20.58 -5.32
N MET A 58 -19.43 19.28 -5.12
CA MET A 58 -20.33 18.36 -5.82
C MET A 58 -20.93 17.41 -4.79
N GLU A 59 -22.16 16.96 -5.01
CA GLU A 59 -22.75 15.92 -4.16
C GLU A 59 -22.18 14.53 -4.52
N TRP A 60 -22.06 13.64 -3.54
CA TRP A 60 -21.53 12.30 -3.76
C TRP A 60 -22.30 11.53 -4.84
N ARG A 61 -23.63 11.68 -4.89
CA ARG A 61 -24.47 11.07 -5.92
C ARG A 61 -24.12 11.52 -7.34
N ASP A 62 -23.66 12.75 -7.49
CA ASP A 62 -23.23 13.29 -8.79
C ASP A 62 -21.81 12.79 -9.07
N ALA A 63 -20.93 12.80 -8.07
CA ALA A 63 -19.56 12.31 -8.22
C ALA A 63 -19.50 10.88 -8.74
N VAL A 64 -20.37 9.97 -8.27
CA VAL A 64 -20.43 8.58 -8.77
C VAL A 64 -20.99 8.46 -10.20
N GLN A 65 -21.66 9.49 -10.73
CA GLN A 65 -22.14 9.53 -12.11
C GLN A 65 -21.08 10.09 -13.07
N PHE A 66 -20.25 11.04 -12.61
CA PHE A 66 -19.28 11.74 -13.46
C PHE A 66 -17.85 11.18 -13.38
N PHE A 67 -17.51 10.41 -12.34
CA PHE A 67 -16.16 9.86 -12.16
C PHE A 67 -16.22 8.33 -12.12
N GLU A 68 -15.41 7.68 -12.96
CA GLU A 68 -15.29 6.21 -13.01
C GLU A 68 -14.36 5.64 -11.92
N GLY A 69 -13.44 6.45 -11.39
CA GLY A 69 -12.49 5.98 -10.38
C GLY A 69 -11.55 7.07 -9.87
N GLY A 70 -10.70 6.69 -8.92
CA GLY A 70 -9.70 7.57 -8.33
C GLY A 70 -8.72 6.82 -7.43
N GLY A 71 -7.58 7.46 -7.15
CA GLY A 71 -6.58 6.94 -6.22
C GLY A 71 -6.67 7.58 -4.84
N VAL A 72 -6.48 6.79 -3.79
CA VAL A 72 -6.34 7.29 -2.41
C VAL A 72 -4.92 7.03 -1.93
N CYS A 73 -4.22 8.10 -1.51
CA CYS A 73 -2.93 7.99 -0.84
C CYS A 73 -3.13 8.10 0.67
N MET A 74 -2.93 7.00 1.39
CA MET A 74 -3.00 6.99 2.85
C MET A 74 -1.73 7.55 3.47
N VAL A 75 -1.79 8.77 4.01
CA VAL A 75 -0.62 9.41 4.64
C VAL A 75 -0.61 9.16 6.15
N LYS A 76 0.12 8.13 6.61
CA LYS A 76 0.31 7.83 8.04
C LYS A 76 1.56 8.52 8.61
N LYS A 77 1.53 9.85 8.74
CA LYS A 77 2.71 10.66 9.16
C LYS A 77 3.35 10.23 10.49
N ALA A 78 2.55 9.69 11.41
CA ALA A 78 3.01 9.29 12.74
C ALA A 78 3.58 7.86 12.79
N TRP A 79 3.47 7.08 11.71
CA TRP A 79 3.87 5.68 11.68
C TRP A 79 5.35 5.52 11.30
N TYR A 80 5.95 4.44 11.75
CA TYR A 80 7.27 4.00 11.32
C TYR A 80 7.20 3.50 9.89
N GLN A 81 8.17 3.89 9.06
CA GLN A 81 8.23 3.50 7.65
C GLN A 81 9.43 2.61 7.42
N TYR A 82 9.22 1.53 6.70
CA TYR A 82 10.25 0.59 6.30
C TYR A 82 10.15 0.36 4.80
N ARG A 83 11.30 0.22 4.13
CA ARG A 83 11.37 -0.17 2.71
C ARG A 83 12.39 -1.28 2.58
N PHE A 84 11.95 -2.42 2.05
CA PHE A 84 12.71 -3.63 1.86
C PHE A 84 12.90 -3.83 0.34
N PRO A 85 14.05 -3.42 -0.23
CA PRO A 85 14.41 -3.76 -1.59
C PRO A 85 14.52 -5.28 -1.74
N GLY A 86 14.10 -5.79 -2.89
CA GLY A 86 14.19 -7.20 -3.24
C GLY A 86 14.13 -7.41 -4.74
N GLN A 87 14.24 -8.66 -5.16
CA GLN A 87 14.20 -9.07 -6.56
C GLN A 87 13.30 -10.28 -6.75
N PHE A 88 12.63 -10.36 -7.89
CA PHE A 88 11.98 -11.57 -8.36
C PHE A 88 12.93 -12.34 -9.29
N ILE A 89 13.22 -13.60 -8.97
CA ILE A 89 13.91 -14.55 -9.86
C ILE A 89 12.84 -15.52 -10.35
N GLY A 90 12.39 -15.36 -11.60
CA GLY A 90 11.10 -15.92 -11.99
C GLY A 90 9.98 -15.39 -11.06
N ILE A 91 9.05 -16.23 -10.63
CA ILE A 91 7.99 -15.80 -9.71
C ILE A 91 8.40 -15.77 -8.23
N ILE A 92 9.66 -16.09 -7.92
CA ILE A 92 10.14 -16.26 -6.54
C ILE A 92 10.70 -14.94 -6.02
N PRO A 93 10.16 -14.38 -4.92
CA PRO A 93 10.74 -13.19 -4.30
C PRO A 93 12.00 -13.54 -3.49
N SER A 94 13.02 -12.69 -3.59
CA SER A 94 14.27 -12.83 -2.82
C SER A 94 14.09 -12.57 -1.32
N VAL A 95 13.00 -11.91 -0.92
CA VAL A 95 12.66 -11.60 0.47
C VAL A 95 11.15 -11.67 0.70
N VAL A 96 10.78 -12.34 1.78
CA VAL A 96 9.45 -12.38 2.38
C VAL A 96 9.55 -11.89 3.82
N LEU A 97 8.56 -11.14 4.30
CA LEU A 97 8.52 -10.73 5.70
C LEU A 97 7.78 -11.78 6.52
N LYS A 98 8.44 -12.30 7.56
CA LYS A 98 7.80 -13.06 8.63
C LYS A 98 7.45 -12.12 9.77
N ILE A 99 6.18 -12.04 10.12
CA ILE A 99 5.65 -11.13 11.14
C ILE A 99 5.09 -11.92 12.31
N GLU A 100 5.60 -11.61 13.50
CA GLU A 100 5.06 -12.08 14.76
C GLU A 100 4.71 -10.86 15.63
N LEU A 101 3.60 -10.94 16.34
CA LEU A 101 3.09 -9.85 17.17
C LEU A 101 2.51 -10.41 18.48
N ARG A 102 2.44 -9.56 19.51
CA ARG A 102 1.83 -9.89 20.81
C ARG A 102 0.44 -9.28 21.02
N LYS A 103 0.09 -8.26 20.23
CA LYS A 103 -1.17 -7.54 20.31
C LYS A 103 -1.66 -7.24 18.91
N LYS A 104 -2.98 -7.22 18.72
CA LYS A 104 -3.60 -6.85 17.45
C LYS A 104 -3.04 -5.53 16.95
N GLN A 105 -2.68 -5.47 15.67
CA GLN A 105 -2.06 -4.28 15.11
C GLN A 105 -2.38 -4.12 13.63
N LYS A 106 -2.81 -2.92 13.25
CA LYS A 106 -2.97 -2.52 11.86
C LYS A 106 -1.61 -2.24 11.21
N LEU A 107 -1.38 -2.80 10.03
CA LEU A 107 -0.20 -2.60 9.20
C LEU A 107 -0.64 -2.21 7.79
N LEU A 108 0.21 -1.47 7.09
CA LEU A 108 0.01 -1.14 5.68
C LEU A 108 1.24 -1.58 4.89
N PHE A 109 1.02 -2.31 3.82
CA PHE A 109 2.03 -2.78 2.90
C PHE A 109 1.87 -2.12 1.54
N THR A 110 2.99 -1.92 0.86
CA THR A 110 3.01 -1.44 -0.52
C THR A 110 4.06 -2.22 -1.27
N LEU A 111 3.76 -2.70 -2.47
CA LEU A 111 4.73 -3.34 -3.34
C LEU A 111 4.89 -2.48 -4.58
N SER A 112 6.11 -2.02 -4.80
CA SER A 112 6.47 -1.09 -5.87
C SER A 112 7.47 -1.72 -6.83
N GLN A 113 7.30 -1.47 -8.12
CA GLN A 113 8.32 -1.73 -9.15
C GLN A 113 8.92 -0.41 -9.68
N LYS A 114 10.07 -0.50 -10.37
CA LYS A 114 10.78 0.65 -10.94
C LYS A 114 9.84 1.52 -11.79
N ASP A 115 9.97 2.84 -11.65
CA ASP A 115 9.20 3.79 -12.45
C ASP A 115 9.70 3.82 -13.90
N ARG A 116 8.77 3.85 -14.84
CA ARG A 116 9.05 3.85 -16.28
C ARG A 116 9.40 5.23 -16.86
N ARG A 117 9.20 6.32 -16.09
CA ARG A 117 9.44 7.68 -16.59
C ARG A 117 10.90 7.88 -16.91
N LEU A 118 11.16 8.49 -18.07
CA LEU A 118 12.51 8.80 -18.57
C LEU A 118 13.41 7.56 -18.76
N GLN A 119 12.83 6.36 -18.86
CA GLN A 119 13.59 5.15 -19.21
C GLN A 119 13.85 5.11 -20.72
N ASN A 120 14.95 4.46 -21.09
CA ASN A 120 15.24 4.10 -22.47
C ASN A 120 14.10 3.19 -23.01
N PRO A 121 13.60 3.39 -24.24
CA PRO A 121 12.75 2.44 -24.99
C PRO A 121 13.14 0.96 -24.85
N ASP A 122 14.43 0.67 -24.72
CA ASP A 122 14.95 -0.70 -24.61
C ASP A 122 15.11 -1.20 -23.16
N ASP A 123 14.72 -0.42 -22.15
CA ASP A 123 14.78 -0.86 -20.75
C ASP A 123 13.79 -2.02 -20.54
N PRO A 124 14.23 -3.18 -20.01
CA PRO A 124 13.36 -4.32 -19.73
C PRO A 124 12.21 -3.99 -18.75
N ASP A 125 12.27 -2.85 -18.06
CA ASP A 125 11.27 -2.35 -17.12
C ASP A 125 10.30 -1.31 -17.72
N GLN A 126 10.31 -1.11 -19.03
CA GLN A 126 9.37 -0.27 -19.78
C GLN A 126 7.89 -0.57 -19.45
N LEU A 127 7.55 -1.85 -19.35
CA LEU A 127 6.20 -2.32 -19.07
C LEU A 127 6.09 -2.78 -17.62
N TYR A 128 5.08 -2.24 -16.93
CA TYR A 128 4.69 -2.73 -15.62
C TYR A 128 4.22 -4.17 -15.70
N LYS A 129 4.69 -4.98 -14.74
CA LYS A 129 4.19 -6.34 -14.55
C LYS A 129 3.02 -6.35 -13.58
N GLY A 130 2.19 -7.36 -13.66
CA GLY A 130 1.12 -7.59 -12.69
C GLY A 130 1.71 -7.91 -11.33
N LEU A 131 1.41 -7.08 -10.32
CA LEU A 131 1.87 -7.24 -8.94
C LEU A 131 0.72 -7.69 -8.03
N LEU A 132 1.07 -8.41 -6.96
CA LEU A 132 0.15 -8.83 -5.91
C LEU A 132 0.92 -8.93 -4.59
N ILE A 133 0.28 -8.56 -3.48
CA ILE A 133 0.75 -8.89 -2.13
C ILE A 133 -0.17 -9.97 -1.58
N SER A 134 0.39 -11.08 -1.13
CA SER A 134 -0.35 -12.07 -0.36
C SER A 134 0.12 -12.10 1.08
N VAL A 135 -0.82 -12.18 2.01
CA VAL A 135 -0.54 -12.39 3.43
C VAL A 135 -1.09 -13.74 3.84
N THR A 136 -0.25 -14.58 4.46
CA THR A 136 -0.69 -15.83 5.08
C THR A 136 -0.74 -15.68 6.59
N GLY A 137 -1.57 -16.49 7.23
CA GLY A 137 -1.60 -16.67 8.68
C GLY A 137 -1.70 -18.15 9.04
N HIS A 138 -1.31 -18.48 10.26
CA HIS A 138 -1.36 -19.84 10.78
C HIS A 138 -2.79 -20.27 11.11
N ASN A 139 -3.15 -21.47 10.67
CA ASN A 139 -4.35 -22.17 11.07
C ASN A 139 -3.99 -23.25 12.10
N ALA A 140 -4.22 -22.96 13.38
CA ALA A 140 -3.89 -23.87 14.48
C ALA A 140 -4.65 -25.21 14.42
N GLN A 141 -5.87 -25.24 13.86
CA GLN A 141 -6.67 -26.47 13.76
C GLN A 141 -6.09 -27.44 12.72
N LYS A 142 -5.60 -26.90 11.59
CA LYS A 142 -5.05 -27.70 10.49
C LYS A 142 -3.52 -27.88 10.58
N GLY A 143 -2.85 -27.12 11.44
CA GLY A 143 -1.39 -27.07 11.50
C GLY A 143 -0.74 -26.47 10.24
N THR A 144 -1.51 -25.76 9.40
CA THR A 144 -1.05 -25.22 8.12
C THR A 144 -0.94 -23.70 8.15
N GLN A 145 -0.28 -23.12 7.14
CA GLN A 145 -0.47 -21.72 6.76
C GLN A 145 -1.63 -21.63 5.78
N GLN A 146 -2.35 -20.51 5.80
CA GLN A 146 -3.41 -20.21 4.85
C GLN A 146 -3.39 -18.74 4.44
N ILE A 147 -3.84 -18.43 3.22
CA ILE A 147 -4.03 -17.04 2.77
C ILE A 147 -5.11 -16.38 3.63
N VAL A 148 -4.79 -15.22 4.20
CA VAL A 148 -5.72 -14.43 5.01
C VAL A 148 -6.07 -13.09 4.36
N ALA A 149 -5.25 -12.62 3.42
CA ALA A 149 -5.52 -11.41 2.66
C ALA A 149 -4.70 -11.37 1.36
N LEU A 150 -5.29 -10.78 0.33
CA LEU A 150 -4.66 -10.47 -0.95
C LEU A 150 -4.85 -8.96 -1.22
N SER A 151 -3.85 -8.30 -1.81
CA SER A 151 -4.01 -6.92 -2.27
C SER A 151 -4.98 -6.86 -3.44
N THR A 152 -5.83 -5.83 -3.44
CA THR A 152 -6.90 -5.62 -4.40
C THR A 152 -6.96 -4.13 -4.79
N ASP A 153 -7.74 -3.82 -5.81
CA ASP A 153 -8.08 -2.45 -6.19
C ASP A 153 -9.00 -1.77 -5.15
N ASN A 154 -9.82 -2.56 -4.45
CA ASN A 154 -10.64 -2.13 -3.34
C ASN A 154 -9.90 -2.28 -2.00
N PRO A 155 -9.39 -1.18 -1.40
CA PRO A 155 -8.59 -1.23 -0.18
C PRO A 155 -9.35 -1.69 1.08
N GLU A 156 -10.67 -1.92 1.00
CA GLU A 156 -11.49 -2.39 2.11
C GLU A 156 -11.80 -3.89 2.05
N VAL A 157 -11.53 -4.55 0.91
CA VAL A 157 -11.94 -5.94 0.67
C VAL A 157 -10.74 -6.78 0.20
N HIS A 158 -10.41 -7.82 0.96
CA HIS A 158 -9.23 -8.66 0.75
C HIS A 158 -9.61 -10.15 0.71
N PRO A 159 -10.26 -10.62 -0.37
CA PRO A 159 -10.74 -11.99 -0.47
C PRO A 159 -9.55 -12.96 -0.59
N PRO A 160 -9.44 -13.99 0.28
CA PRO A 160 -8.29 -14.90 0.27
C PRO A 160 -8.25 -15.88 -0.92
N GLU A 161 -9.32 -15.97 -1.70
CA GLU A 161 -9.47 -16.89 -2.83
C GLU A 161 -9.24 -16.26 -4.21
N LYS A 162 -9.21 -14.93 -4.32
CA LYS A 162 -9.21 -14.23 -5.61
C LYS A 162 -7.84 -13.60 -5.92
N TYR A 163 -7.03 -14.32 -6.68
CA TYR A 163 -5.68 -13.88 -7.07
C TYR A 163 -5.72 -12.91 -8.26
N GLU A 164 -5.96 -11.64 -7.99
CA GLU A 164 -5.96 -10.58 -9.02
C GLU A 164 -4.64 -9.82 -9.02
N TYR A 165 -3.85 -10.00 -10.07
CA TYR A 165 -2.62 -9.27 -10.28
C TYR A 165 -2.93 -7.92 -10.95
N ILE A 166 -2.47 -6.84 -10.35
CA ILE A 166 -2.74 -5.48 -10.82
C ILE A 166 -1.52 -4.98 -11.60
N VAL A 167 -1.74 -4.58 -12.85
CA VAL A 167 -0.70 -3.97 -13.70
C VAL A 167 -0.59 -2.48 -13.36
N ALA A 168 0.21 -2.17 -12.35
CA ALA A 168 0.47 -0.81 -11.89
C ALA A 168 1.89 -0.69 -11.31
N ARG A 169 2.37 0.54 -11.14
CA ARG A 169 3.67 0.79 -10.48
C ARG A 169 3.66 0.30 -9.03
N ASP A 170 2.54 0.50 -8.34
CA ASP A 170 2.37 0.22 -6.92
C ASP A 170 1.06 -0.55 -6.67
N VAL A 171 1.09 -1.53 -5.79
CA VAL A 171 -0.10 -2.16 -5.18
C VAL A 171 -0.03 -2.03 -3.66
N GLY A 172 -1.18 -1.95 -2.99
CA GLY A 172 -1.26 -1.70 -1.56
C GLY A 172 -2.18 -2.68 -0.83
N LEU A 173 -1.93 -2.86 0.47
CA LEU A 173 -2.74 -3.71 1.34
C LEU A 173 -2.72 -3.14 2.76
N GLU A 174 -3.87 -2.81 3.34
CA GLU A 174 -3.99 -2.39 4.74
C GLU A 174 -4.81 -3.45 5.50
N LEU A 175 -4.25 -4.04 6.56
CA LEU A 175 -4.96 -5.06 7.33
C LEU A 175 -4.59 -5.01 8.81
N GLU A 176 -5.47 -5.53 9.65
CA GLU A 176 -5.22 -5.75 11.06
C GLU A 176 -4.84 -7.22 11.30
N LEU A 177 -3.67 -7.44 11.88
CA LEU A 177 -3.17 -8.77 12.21
C LEU A 177 -3.54 -9.14 13.64
N ASP A 178 -4.07 -10.35 13.81
CA ASP A 178 -4.39 -10.94 15.12
C ASP A 178 -3.30 -11.93 15.54
N PRO A 179 -2.63 -11.75 16.69
CA PRO A 179 -1.53 -12.62 17.10
C PRO A 179 -1.91 -14.11 17.20
N THR A 180 -3.19 -14.43 17.41
CA THR A 180 -3.69 -15.82 17.45
C THR A 180 -3.57 -16.57 16.12
N LYS A 181 -3.42 -15.84 15.00
CA LYS A 181 -3.22 -16.39 13.65
C LYS A 181 -1.77 -16.24 13.17
N GLY A 182 -0.84 -15.91 14.06
CA GLY A 182 0.58 -15.82 13.75
C GLY A 182 1.28 -17.19 13.71
N PRO A 183 2.48 -17.29 13.11
CA PRO A 183 3.19 -16.23 12.38
C PRO A 183 2.50 -15.91 11.05
N PHE A 184 2.68 -14.66 10.60
CA PHE A 184 2.19 -14.18 9.31
C PHE A 184 3.33 -14.06 8.31
N TYR A 185 3.06 -14.30 7.03
CA TYR A 185 4.02 -14.10 5.95
C TYR A 185 3.48 -13.08 4.96
N VAL A 186 4.24 -12.02 4.68
CA VAL A 186 3.92 -11.02 3.67
C VAL A 186 4.78 -11.30 2.45
N ILE A 187 4.15 -11.81 1.41
CA ILE A 187 4.81 -12.39 0.25
C ILE A 187 4.55 -11.47 -0.96
N PRO A 188 5.57 -10.78 -1.48
CA PRO A 188 5.52 -10.12 -2.77
C PRO A 188 5.30 -11.13 -3.89
N ARG A 189 4.43 -10.82 -4.84
CA ARG A 189 4.15 -11.70 -5.98
C ARG A 189 4.12 -10.91 -7.29
N ILE A 190 4.51 -11.59 -8.35
CA ILE A 190 4.54 -11.09 -9.72
C ILE A 190 3.88 -12.12 -10.64
N MET A 191 3.10 -11.66 -11.61
CA MET A 191 2.41 -12.54 -12.55
C MET A 191 3.38 -13.23 -13.52
N THR A 192 4.37 -12.49 -14.00
CA THR A 192 5.42 -12.98 -14.90
C THR A 192 6.64 -12.07 -14.82
N THR A 193 7.84 -12.64 -14.97
CA THR A 193 9.09 -11.87 -15.06
C THR A 193 9.47 -11.55 -16.49
N ASN A 194 10.50 -10.70 -16.65
CA ASN A 194 11.15 -10.54 -17.93
C ASN A 194 11.82 -11.84 -18.36
N GLN A 195 11.91 -12.07 -19.68
CA GLN A 195 12.60 -13.23 -20.23
C GLN A 195 14.10 -13.23 -19.87
N ASN A 196 14.68 -12.06 -19.56
CA ASN A 196 16.10 -11.85 -19.36
C ASN A 196 16.42 -11.21 -17.99
N GLY A 197 16.36 -11.99 -16.91
CA GLY A 197 16.94 -11.61 -15.61
C GLY A 197 15.95 -11.22 -14.51
N PRO A 198 16.48 -10.93 -13.30
CA PRO A 198 15.66 -10.62 -12.13
C PRO A 198 14.90 -9.30 -12.29
N LYS A 199 13.74 -9.19 -11.65
CA LYS A 199 12.93 -7.96 -11.62
C LYS A 199 12.95 -7.34 -10.23
N ASP A 200 13.47 -6.12 -10.12
CA ASP A 200 13.54 -5.40 -8.86
C ASP A 200 12.15 -5.01 -8.33
N PHE A 201 12.00 -5.07 -7.01
CA PHE A 201 10.86 -4.54 -6.29
C PHE A 201 11.28 -3.86 -4.98
N THR A 202 10.37 -3.05 -4.43
CA THR A 202 10.46 -2.55 -3.06
C THR A 202 9.17 -2.88 -2.32
N LEU A 203 9.30 -3.66 -1.23
CA LEU A 203 8.21 -3.89 -0.30
C LEU A 203 8.28 -2.82 0.80
N GLY A 204 7.30 -1.93 0.83
CA GLY A 204 7.07 -0.97 1.89
C GLY A 204 6.22 -1.56 3.02
N MET A 205 6.54 -1.17 4.26
CA MET A 205 5.69 -1.42 5.43
C MET A 205 5.56 -0.13 6.25
N LEU A 206 4.32 0.20 6.63
CA LEU A 206 4.03 1.20 7.65
C LEU A 206 3.50 0.49 8.89
N ALA A 207 4.05 0.84 10.05
CA ALA A 207 3.62 0.30 11.34
C ALA A 207 3.41 1.41 12.37
N PRO A 208 2.34 1.37 13.18
CA PRO A 208 2.14 2.35 14.25
C PRO A 208 3.23 2.26 15.32
N ASN A 209 3.73 1.05 15.58
CA ASN A 209 4.78 0.78 16.56
C ASN A 209 6.08 0.37 15.88
N LYS A 210 7.22 0.69 16.53
CA LYS A 210 8.54 0.27 16.06
C LYS A 210 8.66 -1.25 16.16
N SER A 211 9.34 -1.87 15.20
CA SER A 211 9.70 -3.28 15.34
C SER A 211 10.70 -3.46 16.49
N THR A 212 10.44 -4.43 17.36
CA THR A 212 11.26 -4.76 18.54
C THR A 212 11.16 -6.26 18.82
N ALA A 213 12.18 -6.83 19.46
CA ALA A 213 12.19 -8.25 19.86
C ALA A 213 11.01 -8.66 20.77
N ARG A 214 10.44 -7.71 21.52
CA ARG A 214 9.34 -7.94 22.48
C ARG A 214 7.95 -7.52 21.99
N GLY A 215 7.84 -6.98 20.77
CA GLY A 215 6.60 -6.38 20.25
C GLY A 215 6.27 -6.89 18.86
N LEU A 216 6.36 -5.99 17.88
CA LEU A 216 6.27 -6.34 16.46
C LEU A 216 7.63 -6.90 16.00
N ARG A 217 7.72 -8.21 15.83
CA ARG A 217 8.91 -8.87 15.28
C ARG A 217 8.74 -8.99 13.77
N VAL A 218 9.69 -8.45 13.03
CA VAL A 218 9.73 -8.57 11.57
C VAL A 218 11.06 -9.18 11.21
N SER A 219 11.01 -10.39 10.67
CA SER A 219 12.16 -11.16 10.23
C SER A 219 12.11 -11.30 8.71
N PHE A 220 13.27 -11.47 8.10
CA PHE A 220 13.39 -11.66 6.66
C PHE A 220 13.64 -13.14 6.39
N VAL A 221 12.80 -13.73 5.54
CA VAL A 221 12.94 -15.12 5.14
C VAL A 221 12.91 -15.24 3.62
N HIS A 222 13.59 -16.25 3.12
CA HIS A 222 13.42 -16.78 1.78
C HIS A 222 12.54 -18.03 1.86
N LEU A 223 11.56 -18.13 0.98
CA LEU A 223 10.72 -19.32 0.85
C LEU A 223 11.28 -20.21 -0.25
N PRO A 224 11.28 -21.54 -0.09
CA PRO A 224 11.78 -22.43 -1.14
C PRO A 224 10.91 -22.33 -2.40
N ASP A 225 11.51 -22.53 -3.56
CA ASP A 225 10.82 -22.49 -4.87
C ASP A 225 9.70 -23.53 -5.00
N THR A 226 9.74 -24.57 -4.16
CA THR A 226 8.71 -25.61 -4.04
C THR A 226 7.54 -25.19 -3.15
N CYS A 227 7.62 -24.03 -2.47
CA CYS A 227 6.58 -23.56 -1.55
C CYS A 227 5.23 -23.41 -2.29
N PRO A 228 4.17 -24.13 -1.87
CA PRO A 228 2.90 -24.16 -2.60
C PRO A 228 2.22 -22.79 -2.77
N THR A 229 2.44 -21.86 -1.83
CA THR A 229 1.86 -20.51 -1.89
C THR A 229 2.29 -19.73 -3.14
N LEU A 230 3.50 -20.00 -3.67
CA LEU A 230 3.99 -19.37 -4.89
C LEU A 230 3.22 -19.83 -6.14
N ARG A 231 2.42 -20.90 -6.03
CA ARG A 231 1.54 -21.44 -7.09
C ARG A 231 0.05 -21.27 -6.76
N ASN A 232 -0.31 -20.24 -5.99
CA ASN A 232 -1.70 -19.91 -5.60
C ASN A 232 -2.40 -20.95 -4.70
N VAL A 233 -1.65 -21.83 -4.04
CA VAL A 233 -2.24 -22.78 -3.08
C VAL A 233 -2.66 -22.03 -1.81
N VAL A 234 -3.95 -22.11 -1.47
CA VAL A 234 -4.57 -21.35 -0.38
C VAL A 234 -4.16 -21.84 1.00
N SER A 235 -4.00 -23.15 1.20
CA SER A 235 -3.61 -23.76 2.48
C SER A 235 -2.49 -24.78 2.27
N PHE A 236 -1.42 -24.67 3.05
CA PHE A 236 -0.20 -25.44 2.83
C PHE A 236 0.63 -25.58 4.11
N PRO A 237 1.41 -26.67 4.27
CA PRO A 237 2.42 -26.75 5.33
C PRO A 237 3.56 -25.77 5.03
N MET A 238 4.01 -25.04 6.04
CA MET A 238 5.16 -24.14 5.91
C MET A 238 6.44 -24.86 6.29
N ASN A 239 7.23 -25.25 5.29
CA ASN A 239 8.48 -26.00 5.45
C ASN A 239 9.61 -25.33 4.66
N GLY A 240 10.83 -25.40 5.19
CA GLY A 240 12.05 -25.04 4.46
C GLY A 240 12.30 -23.54 4.28
N GLU A 241 11.63 -22.67 5.06
CA GLU A 241 12.02 -21.25 5.11
C GLU A 241 13.46 -21.10 5.63
N ALA A 242 14.20 -20.14 5.06
CA ALA A 242 15.55 -19.82 5.48
C ALA A 242 15.66 -18.33 5.82
N ALA A 243 16.39 -17.98 6.88
CA ALA A 243 16.66 -16.59 7.19
C ALA A 243 17.46 -15.94 6.05
N THR A 244 17.08 -14.72 5.64
CA THR A 244 17.79 -13.98 4.59
C THR A 244 18.28 -12.64 5.11
N HIS A 245 19.45 -12.20 4.65
CA HIS A 245 20.03 -10.94 5.07
C HIS A 245 19.57 -9.82 4.13
N VAL A 246 18.99 -8.77 4.69
CA VAL A 246 18.39 -7.68 3.91
C VAL A 246 18.98 -6.34 4.35
N ARG A 247 19.40 -5.54 3.38
CA ARG A 247 19.69 -4.12 3.56
C ARG A 247 18.41 -3.34 3.27
N PHE A 248 17.90 -2.60 4.25
CA PHE A 248 16.61 -1.92 4.17
C PHE A 248 16.69 -0.49 4.70
N GLN A 249 15.72 0.34 4.29
CA GLN A 249 15.56 1.68 4.83
C GLN A 249 14.54 1.70 5.96
N TYR A 250 14.84 2.49 6.98
CA TYR A 250 13.99 2.73 8.13
C TYR A 250 13.85 4.23 8.36
N LYS A 251 12.62 4.69 8.59
CA LYS A 251 12.33 6.08 8.96
C LYS A 251 11.45 6.11 10.21
N LYS A 252 11.95 6.77 11.26
CA LYS A 252 11.16 7.12 12.45
C LYS A 252 10.34 8.38 12.21
N ARG A 253 9.30 8.59 13.02
CA ARG A 253 8.49 9.82 13.00
C ARG A 253 9.39 11.06 13.09
N GLY A 254 9.22 11.98 12.14
CA GLY A 254 9.96 13.25 12.07
C GLY A 254 11.47 13.12 11.80
N GLY A 255 12.01 11.91 11.64
CA GLY A 255 13.44 11.69 11.38
C GLY A 255 13.74 11.53 9.89
N ALA A 256 15.02 11.67 9.54
CA ALA A 256 15.54 11.27 8.25
C ALA A 256 15.51 9.73 8.08
N PRO A 257 15.35 9.21 6.86
CA PRO A 257 15.59 7.79 6.56
C PRO A 257 17.01 7.38 6.96
N ARG A 258 17.17 6.12 7.38
CA ARG A 258 18.46 5.49 7.67
C ARG A 258 18.49 4.12 7.05
N VAL A 259 19.66 3.71 6.56
CA VAL A 259 19.86 2.34 6.09
C VAL A 259 20.33 1.45 7.23
N LYS A 260 19.75 0.26 7.27
CA LYS A 260 20.08 -0.82 8.20
C LYS A 260 20.26 -2.12 7.46
N ALA A 261 20.96 -3.08 8.07
CA ALA A 261 21.09 -4.41 7.52
C ALA A 261 21.02 -5.49 8.61
N GLY A 262 20.50 -6.66 8.26
CA GLY A 262 20.39 -7.79 9.16
C GLY A 262 19.38 -8.82 8.65
N ILE A 263 19.12 -9.84 9.46
CA ILE A 263 18.09 -10.86 9.21
C ILE A 263 16.73 -10.52 9.85
N THR A 264 16.70 -9.52 10.72
CA THR A 264 15.48 -8.98 11.34
C THR A 264 15.52 -7.46 11.35
N VAL A 265 14.35 -6.81 11.43
CA VAL A 265 14.27 -5.36 11.57
C VAL A 265 14.75 -4.88 12.94
N PHE A 266 14.51 -5.68 13.98
CA PHE A 266 14.70 -5.28 15.38
C PHE A 266 16.14 -5.43 15.88
N ASP A 267 16.93 -6.34 15.29
CA ASP A 267 18.35 -6.52 15.62
C ASP A 267 19.29 -5.95 14.54
N ALA A 268 18.75 -5.32 13.49
CA ALA A 268 19.54 -4.78 12.39
C ALA A 268 20.48 -3.64 12.81
N THR A 269 21.71 -3.73 12.31
CA THR A 269 22.78 -2.76 12.51
C THR A 269 22.66 -1.60 11.52
N HIS A 270 23.22 -0.44 11.88
CA HIS A 270 23.27 0.70 10.95
C HIS A 270 24.31 0.42 9.88
N VAL A 271 24.00 0.79 8.64
CA VAL A 271 24.96 0.77 7.54
C VAL A 271 25.39 2.21 7.31
N THR A 272 26.70 2.47 7.36
CA THR A 272 27.26 3.76 6.97
C THR A 272 26.98 4.00 5.49
N GLU A 273 26.26 5.07 5.17
CA GLU A 273 26.00 5.45 3.79
C GLU A 273 27.20 6.23 3.25
N THR A 274 27.92 5.63 2.29
CA THR A 274 28.89 6.35 1.48
C THR A 274 28.12 7.06 0.38
N TYR A 275 27.95 8.37 0.51
CA TYR A 275 27.37 9.19 -0.56
C TYR A 275 28.45 9.43 -1.63
N LEU A 276 28.07 9.30 -2.90
CA LEU A 276 28.96 9.60 -4.04
C LEU A 276 29.35 11.08 -4.11
N HIS A 277 28.60 11.95 -3.42
CA HIS A 277 28.92 13.36 -3.22
C HIS A 277 28.75 13.71 -1.73
N PRO A 278 29.75 14.35 -1.08
CA PRO A 278 29.59 14.88 0.27
C PRO A 278 28.46 15.90 0.33
N GLN A 279 27.75 15.96 1.46
CA GLN A 279 26.71 16.95 1.74
C GLN A 279 27.28 18.36 1.87
#